data_AF-A0A250XWW0-F1
#
_entry.id   AF-A0A250XWW0-F1
#
_cell.length_a   1.000
_cell.length_b   1.000
_cell.length_c   1.000
_cell.angle_alpha   90.00
_cell.angle_beta   90.00
_cell.angle_gamma   90.00
#
_symmetry.space_group_name_H-M   'P 1'
#
loop_
_entity.id
_entity.type
_entity.pdbx_description
1 polymer ?
#
loop_
_entity_poly.entity_id
_entity_poly.type
_entity_poly.pdbx_seq_one_letter_code
_entity_poly.pdbx_strand_id
1 'polypeptide(L)'
;MRKCLLKQLERAEVRLEGIDTILKLAAKNFLLPSVQYAMFCGWQRLIPEGIDIGEPLTDCLKDVDLIPPFNRMLLEVTFGKLYSWAVQNIRNVLMDANAKFKELGIQPVPLQTITNENSSGPSLGTIPQARFLLVMLSILTLQHGANNLDLLLNSGTLALTQTTLRLIGPSCDSVEEDTNASARGASATVLEETRKETAPVQLPVSGPELAAMMKIGTRVMRGVDWKWGDQVLRDLI
;
A
#
# COMPACT_ATOMS: atom_id res chain seq x y z
N MET A 1 6.42 44.30 8.36
CA MET A 1 5.24 43.40 8.38
C MET A 1 4.33 43.51 7.15
N ARG A 2 3.77 44.68 6.80
CA ARG A 2 2.82 44.81 5.67
C ARG A 2 3.28 44.23 4.32
N LYS A 3 4.55 44.45 3.95
CA LYS A 3 5.14 43.89 2.71
C LYS A 3 5.21 42.36 2.73
N CYS A 4 5.47 41.75 3.89
CA CYS A 4 5.56 40.30 4.03
C CYS A 4 4.18 39.66 3.85
N LEU A 5 3.15 40.20 4.50
CA LEU A 5 1.77 39.75 4.32
C LEU A 5 1.32 39.85 2.86
N LEU A 6 1.65 40.97 2.19
CA LEU A 6 1.34 41.15 0.77
C LEU A 6 1.99 40.07 -0.10
N LYS A 7 3.26 39.73 0.15
CA LYS A 7 3.94 38.62 -0.56
C LYS A 7 3.33 37.25 -0.28
N GLN A 8 2.86 37.00 0.94
CA GLN A 8 2.16 35.74 1.25
C GLN A 8 0.80 35.66 0.55
N LEU A 9 0.09 36.79 0.45
CA LEU A 9 -1.16 36.87 -0.33
C LEU A 9 -0.93 36.66 -1.82
N GLU A 10 0.07 37.31 -2.42
CA GLU A 10 0.45 37.09 -3.82
C GLU A 10 0.80 35.62 -4.08
N ARG A 11 1.57 34.99 -3.18
CA ARG A 11 1.88 33.54 -3.25
C ARG A 11 0.61 32.69 -3.21
N ALA A 12 -0.32 33.01 -2.33
CA ALA A 12 -1.59 32.29 -2.18
C ALA A 12 -2.48 32.44 -3.42
N GLU A 13 -2.51 33.62 -4.01
CA GLU A 13 -3.27 33.91 -5.24
C GLU A 13 -2.73 33.10 -6.43
N VAL A 14 -1.40 33.09 -6.64
CA VAL A 14 -0.77 32.28 -7.69
C VAL A 14 -1.03 30.79 -7.49
N ARG A 15 -1.01 30.30 -6.24
CA ARG A 15 -1.38 28.91 -5.92
C ARG A 15 -2.84 28.61 -6.26
N LEU A 16 -3.75 29.54 -5.95
CA LEU A 16 -5.18 29.40 -6.22
C LEU A 16 -5.47 29.38 -7.73
N GLU A 17 -4.84 30.27 -8.49
CA GLU A 17 -4.93 30.30 -9.95
C GLU A 17 -4.37 29.01 -10.57
N GLY A 18 -3.24 28.52 -10.05
CA GLY A 18 -2.63 27.28 -10.50
C GLY A 18 -3.55 26.07 -10.30
N ILE A 19 -4.12 25.90 -9.11
CA ILE A 19 -5.02 24.77 -8.84
C ILE A 19 -6.34 24.89 -9.62
N ASP A 20 -6.90 26.08 -9.78
CA ASP A 20 -8.11 26.29 -10.58
C ASP A 20 -7.87 25.96 -12.06
N THR A 21 -6.70 26.32 -12.59
CA THR A 21 -6.28 25.95 -13.94
C THR A 21 -6.17 24.44 -14.10
N ILE A 22 -5.54 23.74 -13.16
CA ILE A 22 -5.43 22.28 -13.18
C ILE A 22 -6.80 21.62 -13.10
N LEU A 23 -7.70 22.10 -12.24
CA LEU A 23 -9.07 21.59 -12.14
C LEU A 23 -9.85 21.77 -13.45
N LYS A 24 -9.76 22.96 -14.08
CA LYS A 24 -10.37 23.22 -15.38
C LYS A 24 -9.85 22.28 -16.46
N LEU A 25 -8.56 21.95 -16.45
CA LEU A 25 -7.96 21.02 -17.39
C LEU A 25 -8.35 19.56 -17.08
N ALA A 26 -8.38 19.17 -15.81
CA ALA A 26 -8.79 17.85 -15.34
C ALA A 26 -10.26 17.53 -15.67
N ALA A 27 -11.12 18.56 -15.73
CA ALA A 27 -12.52 18.43 -16.12
C ALA A 27 -12.75 18.25 -17.64
N LYS A 28 -11.71 18.40 -18.48
CA LYS A 28 -11.84 18.26 -19.94
C LYS A 28 -11.81 16.78 -20.35
N ASN A 29 -12.96 16.30 -20.84
CA ASN A 29 -13.13 14.91 -21.30
C ASN A 29 -12.55 14.63 -22.70
N PHE A 30 -12.12 15.65 -23.44
CA PHE A 30 -11.60 15.50 -24.81
C PHE A 30 -10.07 15.39 -24.89
N LEU A 31 -9.37 15.54 -23.77
CA LEU A 31 -7.90 15.41 -23.76
C LEU A 31 -7.52 13.93 -23.88
N LEU A 32 -6.55 13.65 -24.75
CA LEU A 32 -5.97 12.32 -24.82
C LEU A 32 -5.35 11.95 -23.47
N PRO A 33 -5.42 10.67 -23.06
CA PRO A 33 -4.79 10.24 -21.82
C PRO A 33 -3.29 10.61 -21.77
N SER A 34 -2.52 10.43 -22.84
CA SER A 34 -1.10 10.85 -22.84
C SER A 34 -0.89 12.33 -22.49
N VAL A 35 -1.79 13.21 -22.94
CA VAL A 35 -1.74 14.65 -22.66
C VAL A 35 -2.11 14.96 -21.22
N GLN A 36 -3.18 14.36 -20.69
CA GLN A 36 -3.54 14.52 -19.28
C GLN A 36 -2.43 14.01 -18.35
N TYR A 37 -1.82 12.87 -18.68
CA TYR A 37 -0.67 12.34 -17.95
C TYR A 37 0.50 13.32 -17.94
N ALA A 38 0.93 13.80 -19.12
CA ALA A 38 2.03 14.75 -19.24
C ALA A 38 1.74 16.06 -18.48
N MET A 39 0.50 16.54 -18.53
CA MET A 39 0.05 17.72 -17.79
C MET A 39 0.23 17.56 -16.28
N PHE A 40 -0.25 16.46 -15.70
CA PHE A 40 -0.11 16.22 -14.25
C PHE A 40 1.34 15.96 -13.85
N CYS A 41 2.11 15.23 -14.65
CA CYS A 41 3.54 15.04 -14.42
C CYS A 41 4.30 16.36 -14.45
N GLY A 42 3.98 17.25 -15.40
CA GLY A 42 4.56 18.59 -15.46
C GLY A 42 4.19 19.45 -14.26
N TRP A 43 2.91 19.45 -13.86
CA TRP A 43 2.44 20.18 -12.69
C TRP A 43 3.11 19.73 -11.38
N GLN A 44 3.31 18.42 -11.22
CA GLN A 44 3.99 17.83 -10.06
C GLN A 44 5.52 17.87 -10.15
N ARG A 45 6.08 18.36 -11.28
CA ARG A 45 7.52 18.38 -11.58
C ARG A 45 8.18 17.00 -11.58
N LEU A 46 7.46 16.01 -12.09
CA LEU A 46 7.93 14.62 -12.23
C LEU A 46 8.72 14.36 -13.52
N ILE A 47 8.71 15.30 -14.48
CA ILE A 47 9.41 15.16 -15.76
C ILE A 47 10.81 15.80 -15.63
N PRO A 48 11.90 15.03 -15.72
CA PRO A 48 13.27 15.55 -15.57
C PRO A 48 13.85 16.17 -16.85
N GLU A 49 13.06 16.34 -17.93
CA GLU A 49 13.62 16.71 -19.23
C GLU A 49 13.96 18.21 -19.36
N GLY A 50 15.27 18.48 -19.39
CA GLY A 50 15.88 19.58 -20.15
C GLY A 50 16.20 20.86 -19.37
N ILE A 51 15.54 21.10 -18.24
CA ILE A 51 15.78 22.26 -17.36
C ILE A 51 15.66 21.73 -15.94
N ASP A 52 16.57 22.08 -15.04
CA ASP A 52 16.45 21.73 -13.62
C ASP A 52 15.18 22.39 -13.05
N ILE A 53 14.05 21.66 -13.06
CA ILE A 53 12.73 22.16 -12.64
C ILE A 53 12.63 22.23 -11.10
N GLY A 54 13.74 21.92 -10.40
CA GLY A 54 13.84 21.89 -8.95
C GLY A 54 13.19 20.66 -8.34
N GLU A 55 13.07 20.67 -7.02
CA GLU A 55 12.51 19.55 -6.27
C GLU A 55 11.05 19.23 -6.68
N PRO A 56 10.65 17.94 -6.64
CA PRO A 56 9.27 17.54 -6.82
C PRO A 56 8.33 18.36 -5.94
N LEU A 57 7.09 18.54 -6.38
CA LEU A 57 6.09 19.23 -5.57
C LEU A 57 5.86 18.42 -4.27
N THR A 58 6.24 18.98 -3.12
CA THR A 58 6.18 18.28 -1.82
C THR A 58 4.98 18.70 -0.97
N ASP A 59 4.67 20.00 -0.93
CA ASP A 59 3.53 20.55 -0.19
C ASP A 59 3.01 21.84 -0.82
N CYS A 60 1.80 21.75 -1.40
CA CYS A 60 1.13 22.89 -2.03
C CYS A 60 0.59 23.90 -1.01
N LEU A 61 0.31 23.45 0.21
CA LEU A 61 -0.27 24.22 1.31
C LEU A 61 0.77 24.62 2.36
N LYS A 62 2.05 24.44 2.06
CA LYS A 62 3.15 24.88 2.92
C LYS A 62 3.06 26.36 3.26
N ASP A 63 3.21 26.67 4.54
CA ASP A 63 3.16 28.02 5.14
C ASP A 63 1.86 28.80 4.91
N VAL A 64 0.74 28.11 4.62
CA VAL A 64 -0.56 28.77 4.41
C VAL A 64 -1.12 29.37 5.72
N ASP A 65 -0.59 29.04 6.89
CA ASP A 65 -0.98 29.72 8.14
C ASP A 65 -0.55 31.20 8.20
N LEU A 66 0.30 31.66 7.27
CA LEU A 66 0.76 33.04 7.18
C LEU A 66 -0.19 33.99 6.43
N ILE A 67 -1.30 33.48 5.88
CA ILE A 67 -2.32 34.29 5.20
C ILE A 67 -3.63 34.38 6.01
N PRO A 68 -4.52 35.33 5.70
CA PRO A 68 -5.81 35.43 6.36
C PRO A 68 -6.61 34.12 6.29
N PRO A 69 -7.40 33.79 7.34
CA PRO A 69 -8.14 32.53 7.42
C PRO A 69 -9.06 32.25 6.22
N PHE A 70 -9.67 33.30 5.66
CA PHE A 70 -10.52 33.18 4.48
C PHE A 70 -9.75 32.66 3.26
N ASN A 71 -8.59 33.25 2.95
CA ASN A 71 -7.76 32.83 1.83
C ASN A 71 -7.21 31.41 2.02
N ARG A 72 -6.83 31.06 3.26
CA ARG A 72 -6.45 29.69 3.61
C ARG A 72 -7.59 28.71 3.33
N MET A 73 -8.78 28.99 3.86
CA MET A 73 -9.95 28.13 3.66
C MET A 73 -10.28 27.96 2.18
N LEU A 74 -10.20 29.04 1.39
CA LEU A 74 -10.43 28.99 -0.05
C LEU A 74 -9.43 28.07 -0.78
N LEU A 75 -8.15 28.16 -0.43
CA LEU A 75 -7.11 27.26 -0.95
C LEU A 75 -7.39 25.80 -0.57
N GLU A 76 -7.59 25.52 0.72
CA GLU A 76 -7.85 24.17 1.23
C GLU A 76 -9.06 23.52 0.53
N VAL A 77 -10.17 24.25 0.43
CA VAL A 77 -11.38 23.77 -0.25
C VAL A 77 -11.12 23.50 -1.74
N THR A 78 -10.33 24.34 -2.39
CA THR A 78 -10.03 24.18 -3.83
C THR A 78 -9.11 22.98 -4.08
N PHE A 79 -8.08 22.77 -3.25
CA PHE A 79 -7.28 21.55 -3.29
C PHE A 79 -8.11 20.29 -2.96
N GLY A 80 -9.06 20.40 -2.03
CA GLY A 80 -10.01 19.33 -1.72
C GLY A 80 -10.79 18.83 -2.95
N LYS A 81 -11.15 19.72 -3.88
CA LYS A 81 -11.78 19.33 -5.15
C LYS A 81 -10.88 18.47 -6.02
N LEU A 82 -9.58 18.77 -6.05
CA LEU A 82 -8.60 17.97 -6.81
C LEU A 82 -8.42 16.59 -6.18
N TYR A 83 -8.33 16.53 -4.85
CA TYR A 83 -8.25 15.25 -4.13
C TYR A 83 -9.49 14.38 -4.39
N SER A 84 -10.69 14.98 -4.31
CA SER A 84 -11.94 14.28 -4.64
C SER A 84 -11.95 13.78 -6.09
N TRP A 85 -11.47 14.58 -7.04
CA TRP A 85 -11.34 14.17 -8.44
C TRP A 85 -10.39 12.98 -8.59
N ALA A 86 -9.21 13.02 -7.96
CA ALA A 86 -8.22 11.95 -8.04
C ALA A 86 -8.77 10.64 -7.44
N VAL A 87 -9.42 10.70 -6.28
CA VAL A 87 -10.07 9.54 -5.63
C VAL A 87 -11.12 8.91 -6.56
N GLN A 88 -11.98 9.73 -7.17
CA GLN A 88 -13.01 9.22 -8.08
C GLN A 88 -12.42 8.56 -9.33
N ASN A 89 -11.36 9.14 -9.90
CA ASN A 89 -10.71 8.57 -11.08
C ASN A 89 -9.97 7.27 -10.76
N ILE A 90 -9.25 7.21 -9.64
CA ILE A 90 -8.63 5.96 -9.17
C ILE A 90 -9.70 4.87 -9.00
N ARG A 91 -10.83 5.20 -8.36
CA ARG A 91 -11.95 4.26 -8.19
C ARG A 91 -12.46 3.74 -9.52
N ASN A 92 -12.69 4.61 -10.51
CA ASN A 92 -13.18 4.21 -11.83
C ASN A 92 -12.18 3.27 -12.52
N VAL A 93 -10.90 3.62 -12.54
CA VAL A 93 -9.85 2.80 -13.17
C VAL A 93 -9.72 1.43 -12.50
N LEU A 94 -9.77 1.37 -11.16
CA LEU A 94 -9.68 0.10 -10.43
C LEU A 94 -10.92 -0.77 -10.64
N MET A 95 -12.12 -0.19 -10.69
CA MET A 95 -13.36 -0.92 -10.98
C MET A 95 -13.34 -1.51 -12.39
N ASP A 96 -12.92 -0.72 -13.39
CA ASP A 96 -12.78 -1.18 -14.78
C ASP A 96 -11.73 -2.28 -14.92
N ALA A 97 -10.58 -2.13 -14.26
CA ALA A 97 -9.53 -3.15 -14.25
C ALA A 97 -10.03 -4.46 -13.62
N ASN A 98 -10.67 -4.36 -12.45
CA ASN A 98 -11.23 -5.51 -11.75
C ASN A 98 -12.35 -6.21 -12.53
N ALA A 99 -13.19 -5.46 -13.25
CA ALA A 99 -14.21 -6.03 -14.13
C ALA A 99 -13.56 -6.83 -15.29
N LYS A 100 -12.55 -6.25 -15.96
CA LYS A 100 -11.81 -6.93 -17.03
C LYS A 100 -11.11 -8.21 -16.57
N PHE A 101 -10.52 -8.19 -15.37
CA PHE A 101 -9.89 -9.39 -14.80
C PHE A 101 -10.90 -10.50 -14.52
N LYS A 102 -12.09 -10.14 -14.01
CA LYS A 102 -13.19 -11.09 -13.80
C LYS A 102 -13.73 -11.67 -15.10
N GLU A 103 -13.94 -10.84 -16.14
CA GLU A 103 -14.40 -11.31 -17.46
C GLU A 103 -13.43 -12.30 -18.10
N LEU A 104 -12.13 -12.09 -17.90
CA LEU A 104 -11.10 -12.98 -18.42
C LEU A 104 -10.90 -14.24 -17.56
N GLY A 105 -11.64 -14.39 -16.45
CA GLY A 105 -11.53 -15.55 -15.56
C GLY A 105 -10.18 -15.68 -14.86
N ILE A 106 -9.37 -14.61 -14.87
CA ILE A 106 -7.99 -14.61 -14.39
C ILE A 106 -7.95 -13.98 -13.00
N GLN A 107 -7.46 -14.73 -12.02
CA GLN A 107 -7.05 -14.16 -10.74
C GLN A 107 -5.85 -13.22 -10.99
N PRO A 108 -5.83 -12.01 -10.40
CA PRO A 108 -4.75 -11.04 -10.65
C PRO A 108 -3.40 -11.68 -10.32
N VAL A 109 -2.59 -11.87 -11.36
CA VAL A 109 -1.25 -12.44 -11.22
C VAL A 109 -0.28 -11.33 -10.76
N PRO A 110 0.56 -11.56 -9.74
CA PRO A 110 1.52 -10.57 -9.27
C PRO A 110 2.48 -10.09 -10.38
N LEU A 111 2.86 -8.80 -10.30
CA LEU A 111 3.85 -8.17 -11.21
C LEU A 111 5.19 -8.92 -11.27
N GLN A 112 5.52 -9.74 -10.27
CA GLN A 112 6.77 -10.52 -10.21
C GLN A 112 6.84 -11.64 -11.28
N THR A 113 5.72 -12.04 -11.86
CA THR A 113 5.66 -13.12 -12.87
C THR A 113 5.87 -12.63 -14.31
N ILE A 114 6.22 -11.35 -14.49
CA ILE A 114 6.43 -10.73 -15.82
C ILE A 114 7.84 -11.07 -16.37
N THR A 115 8.75 -11.58 -15.54
CA THR A 115 10.04 -12.08 -16.03
C THR A 115 9.90 -13.50 -16.53
N ASN A 116 9.77 -13.59 -17.85
CA ASN A 116 10.15 -14.72 -18.69
C ASN A 116 9.16 -15.92 -18.72
N GLU A 117 8.95 -16.43 -19.93
CA GLU A 117 8.20 -17.63 -20.37
C GLU A 117 6.70 -17.85 -20.08
N ASN A 118 6.06 -17.25 -19.07
CA ASN A 118 4.63 -17.54 -18.83
C ASN A 118 3.73 -16.45 -19.42
N SER A 119 2.82 -16.85 -20.33
CA SER A 119 1.68 -16.05 -20.78
C SER A 119 0.68 -15.87 -19.63
N SER A 120 1.12 -15.20 -18.58
CA SER A 120 0.33 -14.93 -17.39
C SER A 120 -0.58 -13.75 -17.69
N GLY A 121 -1.84 -13.89 -17.31
CA GLY A 121 -2.91 -12.99 -17.69
C GLY A 121 -2.74 -11.52 -17.29
N PRO A 122 -3.74 -10.68 -17.60
CA PRO A 122 -3.62 -9.25 -17.51
C PRO A 122 -3.34 -8.83 -16.05
N SER A 123 -2.26 -8.09 -15.84
CA SER A 123 -1.90 -7.47 -14.56
C SER A 123 -2.14 -5.97 -14.62
N LEU A 124 -2.25 -5.30 -13.48
CA LEU A 124 -2.47 -3.84 -13.46
C LEU A 124 -1.40 -3.09 -14.26
N GLY A 125 -0.14 -3.57 -14.27
CA GLY A 125 0.97 -2.97 -15.01
C GLY A 125 0.87 -3.08 -16.55
N THR A 126 0.05 -4.01 -17.07
CA THR A 126 -0.21 -4.13 -18.51
C THR A 126 -1.28 -3.17 -19.02
N ILE A 127 -2.02 -2.53 -18.11
CA ILE A 127 -3.08 -1.59 -18.44
C ILE A 127 -2.46 -0.20 -18.70
N PRO A 128 -2.75 0.48 -19.82
CA PRO A 128 -2.19 1.82 -20.13
C PRO A 128 -2.44 2.85 -19.02
N GLN A 129 -3.53 2.70 -18.28
CA GLN A 129 -3.96 3.54 -17.16
C GLN A 129 -3.11 3.35 -15.88
N ALA A 130 -2.22 2.35 -15.81
CA ALA A 130 -1.37 2.12 -14.64
C ALA A 130 -0.46 3.31 -14.31
N ARG A 131 0.12 3.93 -15.35
CA ARG A 131 0.97 5.12 -15.19
C ARG A 131 0.19 6.30 -14.61
N PHE A 132 -1.06 6.43 -15.02
CA PHE A 132 -1.98 7.44 -14.49
C PHE A 132 -2.34 7.22 -13.03
N LEU A 133 -2.51 5.96 -12.61
CA LEU A 133 -2.76 5.63 -11.21
C LEU A 133 -1.63 6.14 -10.32
N LEU A 134 -0.37 5.98 -10.72
CA LEU A 134 0.78 6.48 -9.95
C LEU A 134 0.75 7.99 -9.78
N VAL A 135 0.39 8.72 -10.84
CA VAL A 135 0.29 10.19 -10.83
C VAL A 135 -0.88 10.68 -9.98
N MET A 136 -1.99 9.93 -9.90
CA MET A 136 -3.09 10.28 -9.00
C MET A 136 -2.76 9.89 -7.56
N LEU A 137 -2.08 8.78 -7.33
CA LEU A 137 -1.60 8.38 -6.01
C LEU A 137 -0.61 9.40 -5.46
N SER A 138 0.32 9.92 -6.27
CA SER A 138 1.25 10.97 -5.83
C SER A 138 0.53 12.25 -5.41
N ILE A 139 -0.57 12.64 -6.07
CA ILE A 139 -1.43 13.77 -5.63
C ILE A 139 -2.02 13.50 -4.23
N LEU A 140 -2.41 12.26 -3.97
CA LEU A 140 -3.02 11.87 -2.70
C LEU A 140 -2.00 11.61 -1.59
N THR A 141 -0.72 11.37 -1.92
CA THR A 141 0.35 11.14 -0.93
C THR A 141 1.20 12.38 -0.66
N LEU A 142 0.84 13.54 -1.21
CA LEU A 142 1.42 14.83 -0.81
C LEU A 142 1.19 15.09 0.68
N GLN A 143 1.98 15.98 1.27
CA GLN A 143 1.78 16.35 2.67
C GLN A 143 0.40 17.02 2.85
N HIS A 144 -0.40 16.50 3.79
CA HIS A 144 -1.74 17.00 4.08
C HIS A 144 -1.84 17.57 5.49
N GLY A 145 -2.60 18.65 5.64
CA GLY A 145 -3.09 19.09 6.95
C GLY A 145 -4.14 18.13 7.52
N ALA A 146 -4.36 18.17 8.83
CA ALA A 146 -5.24 17.23 9.55
C ALA A 146 -6.66 17.13 8.92
N ASN A 147 -7.26 18.26 8.55
CA ASN A 147 -8.61 18.30 7.95
C ASN A 147 -8.67 17.57 6.59
N ASN A 148 -7.64 17.75 5.75
CA ASN A 148 -7.57 17.09 4.45
C ASN A 148 -7.31 15.60 4.60
N LEU A 149 -6.52 15.21 5.61
CA LEU A 149 -6.26 13.81 5.92
C LEU A 149 -7.54 13.10 6.37
N ASP A 150 -8.36 13.71 7.23
CA ASP A 150 -9.65 13.17 7.64
C ASP A 150 -10.60 13.00 6.43
N LEU A 151 -10.69 14.01 5.56
CA LEU A 151 -11.44 13.92 4.30
C LEU A 151 -10.96 12.74 3.44
N LEU A 152 -9.65 12.58 3.27
CA LEU A 152 -9.05 11.52 2.47
C LEU A 152 -9.36 10.13 3.05
N LEU A 153 -9.23 9.96 4.36
CA LEU A 153 -9.55 8.70 5.03
C LEU A 153 -11.03 8.34 4.86
N ASN A 154 -11.92 9.31 5.09
CA ASN A 154 -13.36 9.12 4.95
C ASN A 154 -13.81 8.90 3.50
N SER A 155 -13.02 9.32 2.51
CA SER A 155 -13.32 9.08 1.09
C SER A 155 -13.03 7.64 0.60
N GLY A 156 -12.49 6.77 1.47
CA GLY A 156 -12.19 5.38 1.16
C GLY A 156 -10.85 5.17 0.43
N THR A 157 -9.94 6.14 0.50
CA THR A 157 -8.59 6.06 -0.09
C THR A 157 -7.83 4.81 0.32
N LEU A 158 -7.90 4.41 1.61
CA LEU A 158 -7.25 3.19 2.10
C LEU A 158 -7.78 1.92 1.41
N ALA A 159 -9.10 1.83 1.20
CA ALA A 159 -9.70 0.70 0.50
C ALA A 159 -9.29 0.67 -0.99
N LEU A 160 -9.17 1.85 -1.61
CA LEU A 160 -8.64 1.96 -2.98
C LEU A 160 -7.17 1.53 -3.03
N THR A 161 -6.32 1.96 -2.09
CA THR A 161 -4.92 1.53 -2.01
C THR A 161 -4.81 0.02 -1.81
N GLN A 162 -5.61 -0.57 -0.92
CA GLN A 162 -5.65 -2.02 -0.73
C GLN A 162 -6.08 -2.75 -2.00
N THR A 163 -7.04 -2.20 -2.74
CA THR A 163 -7.48 -2.76 -4.02
C THR A 163 -6.35 -2.68 -5.07
N THR A 164 -5.66 -1.54 -5.16
CA THR A 164 -4.48 -1.37 -6.03
C THR A 164 -3.40 -2.40 -5.70
N LEU A 165 -3.06 -2.58 -4.42
CA LEU A 165 -2.09 -3.58 -3.97
C LEU A 165 -2.53 -5.01 -4.32
N ARG A 166 -3.81 -5.33 -4.11
CA ARG A 166 -4.37 -6.64 -4.50
C ARG A 166 -4.27 -6.90 -5.99
N LEU A 167 -4.49 -5.89 -6.82
CA LEU A 167 -4.38 -5.98 -8.28
C LEU A 167 -2.94 -6.01 -8.79
N ILE A 168 -1.97 -5.58 -7.97
CA ILE A 168 -0.52 -5.61 -8.26
C ILE A 168 0.13 -6.92 -7.76
N GLY A 169 -0.37 -7.50 -6.68
CA GLY A 169 0.15 -8.71 -6.03
C GLY A 169 1.23 -8.44 -4.98
N PRO A 170 1.38 -9.34 -3.99
CA PRO A 170 1.75 -10.74 -4.21
C PRO A 170 0.56 -11.71 -4.15
N SER A 171 0.64 -12.83 -4.89
CA SER A 171 -0.27 -13.96 -4.72
C SER A 171 -0.02 -14.58 -3.36
N CYS A 172 -1.06 -14.69 -2.51
CA CYS A 172 -0.98 -15.42 -1.25
C CYS A 172 -1.05 -16.96 -1.46
N ASP A 173 -0.66 -17.44 -2.64
CA ASP A 173 -0.57 -18.86 -2.96
C ASP A 173 0.90 -19.27 -2.93
N SER A 174 1.51 -19.15 -1.75
CA SER A 174 2.68 -19.93 -1.37
C SER A 174 2.36 -20.61 -0.04
N VAL A 175 1.32 -21.43 -0.04
CA VAL A 175 1.18 -22.47 0.96
C VAL A 175 1.28 -23.76 0.17
N GLU A 176 2.44 -24.38 0.31
CA GLU A 176 2.70 -25.75 -0.11
C GLU A 176 1.50 -26.64 0.28
N GLU A 177 1.17 -27.59 -0.59
CA GLU A 177 0.23 -28.65 -0.27
C GLU A 177 0.57 -29.25 1.09
N ASP A 178 -0.23 -28.94 2.11
CA ASP A 178 -0.49 -29.88 3.18
C ASP A 178 -1.94 -29.71 3.64
N THR A 179 -2.73 -30.66 3.13
CA THR A 179 -3.98 -31.17 3.68
C THR A 179 -4.42 -30.55 5.01
N ASN A 180 -5.42 -29.67 4.98
CA ASN A 180 -6.69 -29.82 5.69
C ASN A 180 -7.54 -28.55 5.59
N ALA A 181 -8.73 -28.70 5.01
CA ALA A 181 -9.74 -27.66 4.90
C ALA A 181 -10.18 -27.14 6.27
N SER A 182 -10.31 -25.83 6.42
CA SER A 182 -11.61 -25.16 6.68
C SER A 182 -11.44 -23.66 6.95
N ALA A 183 -12.06 -22.85 6.09
CA ALA A 183 -12.71 -21.56 6.37
C ALA A 183 -12.08 -20.61 7.41
N ARG A 184 -11.30 -19.63 6.93
CA ARG A 184 -11.18 -18.25 7.43
C ARG A 184 -10.42 -17.46 6.34
N GLY A 185 -11.07 -16.78 5.41
CA GLY A 185 -11.98 -15.67 5.65
C GLY A 185 -11.16 -14.38 5.67
N ALA A 186 -10.97 -13.76 4.50
CA ALA A 186 -10.48 -12.40 4.25
C ALA A 186 -9.33 -11.91 5.16
N SER A 187 -8.10 -11.89 4.63
CA SER A 187 -7.00 -11.09 5.18
C SER A 187 -7.36 -9.60 5.14
N ALA A 188 -8.11 -9.18 6.16
CA ALA A 188 -8.18 -7.81 6.61
C ALA A 188 -6.81 -7.45 7.18
N THR A 189 -6.27 -6.32 6.74
CA THR A 189 -5.11 -5.69 7.37
C THR A 189 -5.54 -5.23 8.76
N VAL A 190 -5.38 -6.09 9.76
CA VAL A 190 -5.49 -5.70 11.16
C VAL A 190 -4.15 -5.04 11.51
N LEU A 191 -4.20 -3.74 11.79
CA LEU A 191 -3.07 -3.02 12.36
C LEU A 191 -3.00 -3.41 13.84
N GLU A 192 -2.31 -4.52 14.15
CA GLU A 192 -2.03 -4.87 15.54
C GLU A 192 -0.93 -3.94 16.06
N GLU A 193 -1.34 -3.00 16.91
CA GLU A 193 -0.44 -2.26 17.77
C GLU A 193 0.20 -3.25 18.77
N THR A 194 1.41 -3.71 18.46
CA THR A 194 2.13 -4.67 19.30
C THR A 194 2.58 -4.02 20.61
N ARG A 195 1.70 -4.04 21.62
CA ARG A 195 2.15 -3.94 23.01
C ARG A 195 2.75 -5.30 23.37
N LYS A 196 4.08 -5.34 23.58
CA LYS A 196 4.81 -6.54 24.01
C LYS A 196 4.17 -7.12 25.28
N GLU A 197 3.46 -8.23 25.13
CA GLU A 197 3.11 -9.13 26.23
C GLU A 197 3.98 -10.38 26.06
N THR A 198 4.78 -10.65 27.08
CA THR A 198 5.75 -11.76 27.13
C THR A 198 5.04 -13.10 27.04
N ALA A 199 5.37 -13.90 26.02
CA ALA A 199 4.93 -15.29 25.90
C ALA A 199 5.51 -16.15 27.04
N PRO A 200 4.73 -17.08 27.64
CA PRO A 200 5.25 -17.98 28.66
C PRO A 200 6.24 -18.97 28.03
N VAL A 201 7.38 -19.14 28.70
CA VAL A 201 8.43 -20.10 28.35
C VAL A 201 7.85 -21.52 28.33
N GLN A 202 7.98 -22.22 27.20
CA GLN A 202 7.60 -23.63 27.07
C GLN A 202 8.42 -24.45 28.07
N LEU A 203 7.74 -25.12 29.01
CA LEU A 203 8.36 -26.04 29.95
C LEU A 203 8.88 -27.28 29.19
N PRO A 204 10.08 -27.80 29.51
CA PRO A 204 10.60 -29.01 28.89
C PRO A 204 9.74 -30.22 29.28
N VAL A 205 9.41 -31.03 28.27
CA VAL A 205 8.52 -32.20 28.37
C VAL A 205 9.05 -33.21 29.38
N SER A 206 8.20 -33.65 30.31
CA SER A 206 8.56 -34.58 31.39
C SER A 206 8.52 -36.05 30.94
N GLY A 207 9.27 -36.89 31.65
CA GLY A 207 9.70 -38.25 31.25
C GLY A 207 8.65 -39.20 30.65
N PRO A 208 7.42 -39.32 31.19
CA PRO A 208 6.44 -40.28 30.66
C PRO A 208 6.00 -39.96 29.23
N GLU A 209 5.89 -38.68 28.88
CA GLU A 209 5.46 -38.24 27.54
C GLU A 209 6.59 -38.40 26.52
N LEU A 210 7.84 -38.20 26.93
CA LEU A 210 9.00 -38.44 26.07
C LEU A 210 9.13 -39.94 25.72
N ALA A 211 8.95 -40.83 26.69
CA ALA A 211 9.06 -42.28 26.48
C ALA A 211 8.03 -42.81 25.47
N ALA A 212 6.82 -42.25 25.46
CA ALA A 212 5.75 -42.62 24.52
C ALA A 212 6.06 -42.22 23.07
N MET A 213 6.93 -41.21 22.86
CA MET A 213 7.35 -40.76 21.52
C MET A 213 8.60 -41.47 21.00
N MET A 214 9.24 -42.32 21.80
CA MET A 214 10.45 -43.04 21.39
C MET A 214 10.09 -44.31 20.61
N LYS A 215 10.80 -44.54 19.51
CA LYS A 215 10.66 -45.76 18.70
C LYS A 215 11.70 -46.80 19.13
N ILE A 216 11.40 -48.08 18.89
CA ILE A 216 12.36 -49.18 19.10
C ILE A 216 13.59 -48.91 18.23
N GLY A 217 14.77 -48.87 18.84
CA GLY A 217 16.06 -48.53 18.19
C GLY A 217 16.58 -47.12 18.46
N THR A 218 15.83 -46.25 19.14
CA THR A 218 16.34 -44.94 19.59
C THR A 218 17.42 -45.13 20.67
N ARG A 219 18.64 -44.62 20.42
CA ARG A 219 19.73 -44.68 21.41
C ARG A 219 19.43 -43.74 22.59
N VAL A 220 19.45 -44.28 23.80
CA VAL A 220 19.22 -43.52 25.03
C VAL A 220 20.46 -43.62 25.90
N MET A 221 20.89 -42.49 26.45
CA MET A 221 21.98 -42.42 27.43
C MET A 221 21.39 -42.39 28.84
N ARG A 222 22.11 -42.98 29.80
CA ARG A 222 21.67 -43.01 31.19
C ARG A 222 21.62 -41.58 31.75
N GLY A 223 20.49 -41.23 32.35
CA GLY A 223 20.32 -39.96 33.06
C GLY A 223 21.04 -39.93 34.40
N VAL A 224 21.09 -38.75 35.02
CA VAL A 224 21.80 -38.49 36.28
C VAL A 224 21.25 -39.30 37.46
N ASP A 225 19.97 -39.68 37.42
CA ASP A 225 19.28 -40.46 38.48
C ASP A 225 19.32 -41.98 38.26
N TRP A 226 20.27 -42.50 37.47
CA TRP A 226 20.38 -43.94 37.21
C TRP A 226 20.90 -44.71 38.44
N LYS A 227 20.01 -45.47 39.10
CA LYS A 227 20.32 -46.21 40.36
C LYS A 227 20.43 -47.72 40.21
N TRP A 228 20.20 -48.26 39.01
CA TRP A 228 20.38 -49.68 38.71
C TRP A 228 21.82 -49.87 38.24
N GLY A 229 22.56 -50.89 38.72
CA GLY A 229 24.00 -51.02 38.44
C GLY A 229 24.40 -51.18 36.95
N ASP A 230 25.63 -51.61 36.69
CA ASP A 230 26.18 -51.76 35.34
C ASP A 230 25.63 -52.96 34.55
N GLN A 231 24.32 -53.00 34.34
CA GLN A 231 23.72 -53.87 33.34
C GLN A 231 24.00 -53.29 31.95
N VAL A 232 25.01 -53.82 31.28
CA VAL A 232 25.19 -53.70 29.83
C VAL A 232 24.57 -54.95 29.23
N LEU A 233 23.27 -54.91 28.92
CA LEU A 233 22.66 -55.98 28.15
C LEU A 233 23.03 -55.79 26.68
N ARG A 234 23.96 -56.62 26.23
CA ARG A 234 24.09 -57.00 24.82
C ARG A 234 22.78 -57.61 24.35
N ASP A 235 22.47 -57.37 23.09
CA ASP A 235 21.47 -58.07 22.27
C ASP A 235 20.00 -57.88 22.65
N LEU A 236 19.35 -56.95 21.97
CA LEU A 236 18.04 -57.21 21.37
C LEU A 236 18.06 -56.70 19.91
N ILE A 237 18.07 -57.67 19.00
CA ILE A 237 17.58 -57.54 17.62
C ILE A 237 16.09 -57.20 17.67
#